data_AF-A0AAW0P494-F1
#
_entry.id   AF-A0AAW0P494-F1
#
_cell.length_a   1.000
_cell.length_b   1.000
_cell.length_c   1.000
_cell.angle_alpha   90.00
_cell.angle_beta   90.00
_cell.angle_gamma   90.00
#
_symmetry.space_group_name_H-M   'P 1'
#
loop_
_entity.id
_entity.type
_entity.pdbx_description
1 polymer ?
#
loop_
_entity_poly.entity_id
_entity_poly.type
_entity_poly.pdbx_seq_one_letter_code
_entity_poly.pdbx_strand_id
1 'polypeptide(L)'
;MEAVERSGGCPRIVRADKGTENVKVRDFQTFLRRNIQDDSTISSYIGGASTANQRIESWWGFLRRQCMEFYITLFSDLKDRGLFDGGYLDKGLLQFCFMGIIQDELDKTQQVWDSHIIRPSRNERVPSGRPRVMYTIPEFYATQDCLSPVDRADVLLMSEG
;
A
#
# COMPACT_ATOMS: atom_id res chain seq x y z
N MET A 1 2.24 11.25 1.29
CA MET A 1 1.25 12.21 1.81
C MET A 1 -0.03 12.24 0.99
N GLU A 2 0.05 12.22 -0.35
CA GLU A 2 -1.12 12.16 -1.24
C GLU A 2 -2.19 11.12 -0.81
N ALA A 3 -1.79 9.92 -0.39
CA ALA A 3 -2.73 8.89 0.07
C ALA A 3 -3.54 9.31 1.31
N VAL A 4 -2.91 10.04 2.25
CA VAL A 4 -3.56 10.57 3.47
C VAL A 4 -4.53 11.69 3.08
N GLU A 5 -4.13 12.57 2.16
CA GLU A 5 -4.98 13.64 1.64
C GLU A 5 -6.21 13.11 0.90
N ARG A 6 -5.99 12.16 -0.02
CA ARG A 6 -7.06 11.51 -0.79
C ARG A 6 -8.03 10.74 0.08
N SER A 7 -7.55 10.12 1.16
CA SER A 7 -8.39 9.39 2.11
C SER A 7 -9.09 10.32 3.10
N GLY A 8 -8.58 11.55 3.30
CA GLY A 8 -9.07 12.47 4.34
C GLY A 8 -8.61 12.10 5.76
N GLY A 9 -7.56 11.27 5.90
CA GLY A 9 -7.13 10.73 7.19
C GLY A 9 -6.04 9.68 7.07
N CYS A 10 -5.59 9.15 8.22
CA CYS A 10 -4.63 8.05 8.31
C CYS A 10 -5.26 6.80 8.95
N PRO A 11 -4.75 5.59 8.68
CA PRO A 11 -5.24 4.39 9.34
C PRO A 11 -5.08 4.47 10.86
N ARG A 12 -5.99 3.86 11.63
CA ARG A 12 -5.86 3.76 13.10
C ARG A 12 -4.60 2.97 13.51
N ILE A 13 -4.34 1.86 12.79
CA ILE A 13 -3.20 0.98 13.02
C ILE A 13 -2.57 0.62 11.67
N VAL A 14 -1.25 0.77 11.58
CA VAL A 14 -0.46 0.20 10.48
C VAL A 14 0.31 -1.01 11.00
N ARG A 15 0.31 -2.09 10.21
CA ARG A 15 1.10 -3.28 10.49
C ARG A 15 2.07 -3.52 9.35
N ALA A 16 3.33 -3.67 9.68
CA ALA A 16 4.37 -4.08 8.74
C ALA A 16 5.35 -5.03 9.45
N ASP A 17 6.30 -5.59 8.72
CA ASP A 17 7.38 -6.33 9.36
C ASP A 17 8.39 -5.36 10.01
N LYS A 18 9.48 -5.93 10.53
CA LYS A 18 10.56 -5.19 11.18
C LYS A 18 11.65 -4.73 10.20
N GLY A 19 11.37 -4.71 8.89
CA GLY A 19 12.28 -4.20 7.87
C GLY A 19 12.65 -2.73 8.10
N THR A 20 13.87 -2.35 7.74
CA THR A 20 14.38 -0.98 7.93
C THR A 20 13.72 -0.01 6.96
N GLU A 21 13.21 -0.50 5.82
CA GLU A 21 12.41 0.25 4.87
C GLU A 21 11.08 0.76 5.46
N ASN A 22 10.54 0.06 6.47
CA ASN A 22 9.28 0.41 7.12
C ASN A 22 9.41 1.47 8.22
N VAL A 23 10.64 1.90 8.53
CA VAL A 23 10.92 2.92 9.55
C VAL A 23 10.19 4.23 9.25
N LYS A 24 10.24 4.70 8.00
CA LYS A 24 9.54 5.95 7.62
C LYS A 24 8.02 5.84 7.79
N VAL A 25 7.44 4.70 7.40
CA VAL A 25 6.00 4.44 7.57
C VAL A 25 5.62 4.44 9.05
N ARG A 26 6.42 3.80 9.90
CA ARG A 26 6.24 3.82 11.36
C ARG A 26 6.28 5.25 11.91
N ASP A 27 7.29 6.02 11.53
CA ASP A 27 7.50 7.35 12.07
C ASP A 27 6.38 8.31 11.63
N PHE A 28 5.96 8.26 10.36
CA PHE A 28 4.80 9.01 9.88
C PHE A 28 3.50 8.61 10.59
N GLN A 29 3.25 7.30 10.73
CA GLN A 29 2.07 6.80 11.42
C GLN A 29 2.03 7.24 12.89
N THR A 30 3.18 7.22 13.57
CA THR A 30 3.31 7.67 14.96
C THR A 30 3.05 9.17 15.08
N PHE A 31 3.62 9.96 14.17
CA PHE A 31 3.44 11.41 14.18
C PHE A 31 2.00 11.83 13.88
N LEU A 32 1.37 11.28 12.84
CA LEU A 32 -0.02 11.62 12.48
C LEU A 32 -1.02 11.26 13.58
N ARG A 33 -0.69 10.27 14.41
CA ARG A 33 -1.53 9.77 15.50
C ARG A 33 -1.21 10.38 16.87
N ARG A 34 -0.18 11.23 17.00
CA ARG A 34 0.36 11.68 18.30
C ARG A 34 -0.64 12.44 19.18
N ASN A 35 -1.60 13.12 18.55
CA ASN A 35 -2.62 13.93 19.24
C ASN A 35 -4.00 13.26 19.29
N ILE A 36 -4.14 12.07 18.70
CA ILE A 36 -5.42 11.36 18.70
C ILE A 36 -5.52 10.55 19.99
N GLN A 37 -6.39 10.99 20.90
CA GLN A 37 -6.79 10.21 22.06
C GLN A 37 -7.84 9.19 21.61
N ASP A 38 -7.46 7.92 21.50
CA ASP A 38 -8.42 6.83 21.48
C ASP A 38 -8.30 6.00 22.77
N ASP A 39 -9.39 5.34 23.16
CA ASP A 39 -9.44 4.39 24.29
C ASP A 39 -8.57 3.14 24.06
N SER A 40 -7.75 3.11 23.00
CA SER A 40 -6.97 1.94 22.63
C SER A 40 -5.62 1.95 23.34
N THR A 41 -5.31 0.87 24.04
CA THR A 41 -3.96 0.61 24.59
C THR A 41 -2.98 0.13 23.52
N ILE A 42 -3.41 0.09 22.25
CA ILE A 42 -2.68 -0.52 21.14
C ILE A 42 -1.91 0.57 20.39
N SER A 43 -0.61 0.34 20.18
CA SER A 43 0.24 1.20 19.37
C SER A 43 -0.35 1.43 17.97
N SER A 44 -0.27 2.66 17.47
CA SER A 44 -0.67 3.01 16.09
C SER A 44 0.16 2.32 15.01
N TYR A 45 1.29 1.69 15.40
CA TYR A 45 2.12 0.84 14.55
C TYR A 45 2.42 -0.50 15.23
N ILE A 46 2.27 -1.60 14.49
CA ILE A 46 2.58 -2.96 14.93
C ILE A 46 3.66 -3.56 14.03
N GLY A 47 4.84 -3.80 14.60
CA GLY A 47 5.91 -4.57 13.97
C GLY A 47 5.71 -6.08 14.15
N GLY A 48 5.38 -6.80 13.09
CA GLY A 48 5.15 -8.24 13.08
C GLY A 48 6.31 -9.06 12.52
N ALA A 49 6.25 -10.39 12.68
CA ALA A 49 7.13 -11.30 11.95
C ALA A 49 6.74 -11.32 10.46
N SER A 50 7.74 -11.36 9.56
CA SER A 50 7.51 -11.42 8.10
C SER A 50 6.67 -12.64 7.69
N THR A 51 6.75 -13.75 8.43
CA THR A 51 5.91 -14.94 8.21
C THR A 51 4.41 -14.66 8.35
N ALA A 52 4.03 -13.58 9.02
CA ALA A 52 2.64 -13.20 9.23
C ALA A 52 2.17 -12.07 8.31
N ASN A 53 2.96 -11.68 7.29
CA ASN A 53 2.61 -10.72 6.23
C ASN A 53 1.84 -11.35 5.04
N GLN A 54 1.26 -12.53 5.24
CA GLN A 54 0.60 -13.33 4.20
C GLN A 54 -0.39 -12.57 3.30
N ARG A 55 -1.14 -11.60 3.85
CA ARG A 55 -2.13 -10.83 3.07
C ARG A 55 -1.46 -9.92 2.04
N ILE A 56 -0.43 -9.19 2.44
CA ILE A 56 0.27 -8.27 1.53
C ILE A 56 1.11 -9.08 0.51
N GLU A 57 1.73 -10.18 0.93
CA GLU A 57 2.44 -11.09 0.02
C GLU A 57 1.50 -11.72 -1.03
N SER A 58 0.28 -12.11 -0.63
CA SER A 58 -0.73 -12.61 -1.56
C SER A 58 -1.11 -11.55 -2.59
N TRP A 59 -1.24 -10.29 -2.16
CA TRP A 59 -1.51 -9.16 -3.04
C TRP A 59 -0.34 -8.86 -3.99
N TRP A 60 0.91 -8.89 -3.51
CA TRP A 60 2.08 -8.77 -4.38
C TRP A 60 2.13 -9.86 -5.45
N GLY A 61 1.78 -11.09 -5.07
CA GLY A 61 1.64 -12.20 -6.02
C GLY A 61 0.55 -11.95 -7.07
N PHE A 62 -0.58 -11.35 -6.68
CA PHE A 62 -1.63 -10.93 -7.61
C PHE A 62 -1.13 -9.84 -8.56
N LEU A 63 -0.55 -8.76 -8.04
CA LEU A 63 -0.02 -7.63 -8.82
C LEU A 63 0.98 -8.11 -9.87
N ARG A 64 1.89 -9.00 -9.45
CA ARG A 64 2.88 -9.61 -10.34
C ARG A 64 2.25 -10.35 -11.51
N ARG A 65 1.25 -11.20 -11.22
CA ARG A 65 0.52 -11.94 -12.26
C ARG A 65 -0.33 -11.07 -13.16
N GLN A 66 -0.84 -9.94 -12.67
CA GLN A 66 -1.71 -9.06 -13.46
C GLN A 66 -0.94 -8.15 -14.40
N CYS A 67 0.11 -7.47 -13.92
CA CYS A 67 0.73 -6.41 -14.71
C CYS A 67 2.26 -6.33 -14.62
N MET A 68 2.92 -6.91 -13.61
CA MET A 68 4.36 -6.68 -13.40
C MET A 68 5.29 -7.72 -14.01
N GLU A 69 4.83 -8.95 -14.28
CA GLU A 69 5.71 -10.02 -14.79
C GLU A 69 6.45 -9.59 -16.05
N PHE A 70 5.74 -8.96 -16.99
CA PHE A 70 6.30 -8.47 -18.24
C PHE A 70 7.48 -7.51 -18.01
N TYR A 71 7.28 -6.48 -17.18
CA TYR A 71 8.33 -5.48 -16.90
C TYR A 71 9.50 -6.08 -16.14
N ILE A 72 9.23 -6.97 -15.19
CA ILE A 72 10.28 -7.69 -14.46
C ILE A 72 11.15 -8.48 -15.44
N THR A 73 10.53 -9.28 -16.33
CA THR A 73 11.27 -10.05 -17.34
C THR A 73 12.04 -9.14 -18.31
N LEU A 74 11.40 -8.07 -18.79
CA LEU A 74 12.02 -7.13 -19.73
C LEU A 74 13.27 -6.47 -19.11
N PHE A 75 13.17 -5.95 -17.90
CA PHE A 75 14.30 -5.27 -17.26
C PHE A 75 15.39 -6.24 -16.79
N SER A 76 15.03 -7.48 -16.44
CA SER A 76 16.01 -8.55 -16.23
C SER A 76 16.79 -8.87 -17.50
N ASP A 77 16.11 -9.02 -18.65
CA ASP A 77 16.78 -9.31 -19.93
C ASP A 77 17.70 -8.16 -20.37
N LEU A 78 17.31 -6.89 -20.16
CA LEU A 78 18.19 -5.75 -20.40
C LEU A 78 19.47 -5.82 -19.57
N LYS A 79 19.33 -6.15 -18.28
CA LYS A 79 20.48 -6.31 -17.38
C LYS A 79 21.38 -7.46 -17.82
N ASP A 80 20.80 -8.62 -18.13
CA ASP A 80 21.55 -9.83 -18.49
C ASP A 80 22.32 -9.66 -19.81
N ARG A 81 21.83 -8.80 -20.71
CA ARG A 81 22.52 -8.42 -21.96
C ARG A 81 23.56 -7.32 -21.79
N GLY A 82 23.73 -6.77 -20.58
CA GLY A 82 24.61 -5.63 -20.32
C GLY A 82 24.12 -4.31 -20.93
N LEU A 83 22.83 -4.22 -21.26
CA LEU A 83 22.18 -2.99 -21.74
C LEU A 83 21.64 -2.12 -20.62
N PHE A 84 21.72 -2.60 -19.38
CA PHE A 84 21.34 -1.89 -18.18
C PHE A 84 22.32 -2.20 -17.05
N ASP A 85 23.13 -1.22 -16.64
CA ASP A 85 24.09 -1.34 -15.54
C ASP A 85 23.53 -0.84 -14.19
N GLY A 86 22.37 -0.19 -14.22
CA GLY A 86 21.70 0.36 -13.03
C GLY A 86 22.27 1.69 -12.55
N GLY A 87 23.07 2.35 -13.39
CA GLY A 87 23.54 3.72 -13.21
C GLY A 87 22.41 4.74 -13.23
N TYR A 88 22.77 5.99 -12.93
CA TYR A 88 21.80 7.10 -12.87
C TYR A 88 21.09 7.31 -14.21
N LEU A 89 21.84 7.30 -15.32
CA LEU A 89 21.30 7.51 -16.66
C LEU A 89 20.34 6.39 -17.05
N ASP A 90 20.74 5.13 -16.86
CA ASP A 90 19.94 3.95 -17.17
C ASP A 90 18.61 3.95 -16.41
N LYS A 91 18.65 4.25 -15.11
CA LYS A 91 17.45 4.40 -14.28
C LYS A 91 16.57 5.55 -14.79
N GLY A 92 17.16 6.69 -15.11
CA GLY A 92 16.45 7.85 -15.66
C GLY A 92 15.77 7.55 -16.99
N LEU A 93 16.43 6.81 -17.88
CA LEU A 93 15.87 6.38 -19.17
C LEU A 93 14.71 5.40 -18.97
N LEU A 94 14.86 4.39 -18.10
CA LEU A 94 13.75 3.48 -17.81
C LEU A 94 12.56 4.21 -17.20
N GLN A 95 12.80 5.13 -16.27
CA GLN A 95 11.73 5.94 -15.68
C GLN A 95 11.06 6.81 -16.74
N PHE A 96 11.83 7.51 -17.58
CA PHE A 96 11.28 8.35 -18.64
C PHE A 96 10.41 7.56 -19.63
N CYS A 97 10.88 6.38 -20.06
CA CYS A 97 10.19 5.57 -21.06
C CYS A 97 9.00 4.79 -20.49
N PHE A 98 9.12 4.25 -19.28
CA PHE A 98 8.17 3.26 -18.77
C PHE A 98 7.34 3.74 -17.57
N MET A 99 7.72 4.80 -16.85
CA MET A 99 7.01 5.20 -15.62
C MET A 99 5.52 5.46 -15.88
N GLY A 100 5.20 6.25 -16.91
CA GLY A 100 3.81 6.55 -17.26
C GLY A 100 3.02 5.29 -17.63
N ILE A 101 3.63 4.41 -18.43
CA ILE A 101 3.01 3.15 -18.86
C ILE A 101 2.76 2.22 -17.66
N ILE A 102 3.74 2.10 -16.78
CA ILE A 102 3.61 1.29 -15.56
C ILE A 102 2.53 1.89 -14.66
N GLN A 103 2.47 3.22 -14.51
CA GLN A 103 1.42 3.87 -13.72
C GLN A 103 0.02 3.58 -14.27
N ASP A 104 -0.18 3.67 -15.59
CA ASP A 104 -1.46 3.33 -16.23
C ASP A 104 -1.87 1.87 -15.99
N GLU A 105 -0.90 0.93 -16.05
CA GLU A 105 -1.15 -0.48 -15.77
C GLU A 105 -1.45 -0.75 -14.29
N LEU A 106 -0.79 -0.03 -13.38
CA LEU A 106 -1.09 -0.07 -11.94
C LEU A 106 -2.50 0.44 -11.64
N ASP A 107 -2.91 1.54 -12.27
CA ASP A 107 -4.24 2.14 -12.10
C ASP A 107 -5.34 1.18 -12.60
N LYS A 108 -5.14 0.54 -13.75
CA LYS A 108 -6.05 -0.51 -14.26
C LYS A 108 -6.11 -1.70 -13.28
N THR A 109 -4.96 -2.14 -12.78
CA THR A 109 -4.89 -3.26 -11.84
C THR A 109 -5.60 -2.94 -10.53
N GLN A 110 -5.49 -1.68 -10.05
CA GLN A 110 -6.25 -1.21 -8.89
C GLN A 110 -7.76 -1.32 -9.16
N GLN A 111 -8.27 -0.90 -10.32
CA GLN A 111 -9.70 -1.00 -10.64
C GLN A 111 -10.20 -2.46 -10.66
N VAL A 112 -9.41 -3.38 -11.21
CA VAL A 112 -9.71 -4.82 -11.20
C VAL A 112 -9.75 -5.34 -9.77
N TRP A 113 -8.75 -4.98 -8.95
CA TRP A 113 -8.72 -5.36 -7.55
C TRP A 113 -9.87 -4.74 -6.74
N ASP A 114 -10.22 -3.49 -6.97
CA ASP A 114 -11.29 -2.80 -6.25
C ASP A 114 -12.68 -3.43 -6.51
N SER A 115 -12.88 -3.98 -7.71
CA SER A 115 -14.16 -4.51 -8.19
C SER A 115 -14.35 -6.02 -8.01
N HIS A 116 -13.26 -6.79 -7.82
CA HIS A 116 -13.37 -8.24 -7.66
C HIS A 116 -14.13 -8.63 -6.39
N ILE A 117 -14.66 -9.85 -6.37
CA ILE A 117 -15.40 -10.38 -5.22
C ILE A 117 -14.48 -11.32 -4.45
N ILE A 118 -14.18 -10.97 -3.19
CA ILE A 118 -13.57 -11.87 -2.22
C ILE A 118 -14.65 -12.82 -1.72
N ARG A 119 -14.43 -14.13 -1.94
CA ARG A 119 -15.40 -15.15 -1.54
C ARG A 119 -15.41 -15.35 -0.01
N PRO A 120 -16.56 -15.64 0.59
CA PRO A 120 -16.64 -16.05 1.98
C PRO A 120 -15.74 -17.24 2.29
N SER A 121 -15.14 -17.21 3.47
CA SER A 121 -14.21 -18.21 3.99
C SER A 121 -14.77 -18.76 5.30
N ARG A 122 -14.39 -19.98 5.69
CA ARG A 122 -14.71 -20.53 7.03
C ARG A 122 -14.03 -19.75 8.16
N ASN A 123 -12.99 -18.98 7.85
CA ASN A 123 -12.33 -18.08 8.79
C ASN A 123 -13.03 -16.72 8.78
N GLU A 124 -13.84 -16.47 9.80
CA GLU A 124 -14.61 -15.22 10.00
C GLU A 124 -13.72 -13.96 10.06
N ARG A 125 -12.42 -14.10 10.34
CA ARG A 125 -11.47 -12.97 10.35
C ARG A 125 -11.01 -12.55 8.95
N VAL A 126 -11.36 -13.33 7.93
CA VAL A 126 -11.09 -13.00 6.53
C VAL A 126 -12.32 -12.30 5.97
N PRO A 127 -12.21 -11.02 5.59
CA PRO A 127 -13.36 -10.28 5.13
C PRO A 127 -13.78 -10.78 3.74
N SER A 128 -15.05 -10.61 3.39
CA SER A 128 -15.62 -11.05 2.12
C SER A 128 -16.51 -9.97 1.52
N GLY A 129 -16.64 -9.95 0.19
CA GLY A 129 -17.31 -8.87 -0.54
C GLY A 129 -16.41 -8.19 -1.56
N ARG A 130 -16.84 -7.03 -2.05
CA ARG A 130 -16.06 -6.22 -3.00
C ARG A 130 -15.18 -5.25 -2.22
N PRO A 131 -13.84 -5.24 -2.41
CA PRO A 131 -12.93 -4.39 -1.65
C PRO A 131 -13.34 -2.92 -1.61
N ARG A 132 -13.72 -2.35 -2.77
CA ARG A 132 -14.17 -0.96 -2.85
C ARG A 132 -15.39 -0.67 -1.95
N VAL A 133 -16.37 -1.58 -1.94
CA VAL A 133 -17.61 -1.40 -1.16
C VAL A 133 -17.31 -1.59 0.32
N MET A 134 -16.52 -2.60 0.68
CA MET A 134 -16.10 -2.86 2.06
C MET A 134 -15.33 -1.68 2.65
N TYR A 135 -14.49 -1.02 1.84
CA TYR A 135 -13.75 0.17 2.24
C TYR A 135 -14.65 1.41 2.37
N THR A 136 -15.58 1.61 1.43
CA THR A 136 -16.39 2.84 1.35
C THR A 136 -17.58 2.82 2.31
N ILE A 137 -18.18 1.65 2.55
CA ILE A 137 -19.42 1.49 3.34
C ILE A 137 -19.25 0.26 4.26
N PRO A 138 -18.37 0.35 5.27
CA PRO A 138 -18.07 -0.78 6.16
C PRO A 138 -19.29 -1.24 6.97
N GLU A 139 -20.30 -0.39 7.17
CA GLU A 139 -21.53 -0.68 7.92
C GLU A 139 -22.36 -1.77 7.22
N PHE A 140 -22.30 -1.84 5.89
CA PHE A 140 -22.98 -2.88 5.10
C PHE A 140 -22.44 -4.28 5.41
N TYR A 141 -21.22 -4.36 5.95
CA TYR A 141 -20.56 -5.59 6.36
C TYR A 141 -20.53 -5.76 7.89
N ALA A 142 -21.30 -4.96 8.63
CA ALA A 142 -21.26 -4.90 10.10
C ALA A 142 -19.84 -4.65 10.66
N THR A 143 -19.03 -3.90 9.91
CA THR A 143 -17.71 -3.42 10.31
C THR A 143 -17.72 -1.90 10.47
N GLN A 144 -16.60 -1.34 10.95
CA GLN A 144 -16.46 0.10 11.19
C GLN A 144 -15.32 0.68 10.36
N ASP A 145 -15.43 1.98 10.04
CA ASP A 145 -14.32 2.73 9.49
C ASP A 145 -13.17 2.79 10.50
N CYS A 146 -11.96 2.56 10.00
CA CYS A 146 -10.72 2.59 10.77
C CYS A 146 -9.83 3.76 10.38
N LEU A 147 -10.34 4.74 9.65
CA LEU A 147 -9.67 5.99 9.34
C LEU A 147 -9.75 6.95 10.54
N SER A 148 -8.64 7.61 10.86
CA SER A 148 -8.55 8.69 11.83
C SER A 148 -8.33 10.01 11.11
N PRO A 149 -9.05 11.08 11.46
CA PRO A 149 -8.82 12.41 10.88
C PRO A 149 -7.44 12.91 11.30
N VAL A 150 -6.75 13.61 10.39
CA VAL A 150 -5.43 14.19 10.65
C VAL A 150 -5.49 15.71 10.49
N ASP A 151 -4.64 16.42 11.21
CA ASP A 151 -4.49 17.87 11.02
C ASP A 151 -3.86 18.14 9.65
N ARG A 152 -4.44 19.08 8.90
CA ARG A 152 -3.91 19.48 7.60
C ARG A 152 -2.52 20.11 7.71
N ALA A 153 -2.22 20.81 8.80
CA ALA A 153 -0.90 21.37 9.05
C ALA A 153 0.17 20.27 9.17
N ASP A 154 -0.19 19.16 9.83
CA ASP A 154 0.70 17.99 9.96
C ASP A 154 0.96 17.30 8.62
N VAL A 155 -0.05 17.26 7.75
CA VAL A 155 0.08 16.69 6.41
C VAL A 155 1.03 17.52 5.54
N LEU A 156 0.91 18.86 5.59
CA LEU A 156 1.77 19.77 4.85
C LEU A 156 3.23 19.67 5.33
N LEU A 157 3.46 19.66 6.64
CA LEU A 157 4.81 19.55 7.20
C LEU A 157 5.56 18.29 6.71
N MET A 158 4.85 17.17 6.55
CA MET A 158 5.42 15.93 6.02
C MET A 158 5.66 15.93 4.51
N SER A 159 4.99 16.82 3.77
CA SER A 159 5.17 16.91 2.32
C SER A 159 6.42 17.70 1.92
N GLU A 160 6.98 18.48 2.86
CA GLU A 160 8.16 19.34 2.65
C GLU A 160 9.49 18.68 3.04
N GLY A 161 9.47 17.48 3.65
CA GLY A 161 10.66 16.74 4.12
C GLY A 161 10.93 15.44 3.36
#